data_AF-A0A915LPA8-F1
#
_entry.id   AF-A0A915LPA8-F1
#
_cell.length_a   1.000
_cell.length_b   1.000
_cell.length_c   1.000
_cell.angle_alpha   90.00
_cell.angle_beta   90.00
_cell.angle_gamma   90.00
#
_symmetry.space_group_name_H-M   'P 1'
#
loop_
_entity.id
_entity.type
_entity.pdbx_description
1 polymer ?
#
loop_
_entity_poly.entity_id
_entity_poly.type
_entity_poly.pdbx_seq_one_letter_code
_entity_poly.pdbx_strand_id
1 'polypeptide(L)'
;MVSHNSEFTRKLRAAVRAKIEEYGIDVDDELPDYVMIMVGNKKDKTRMKTDLKLFLGDNTTSFVEWLFGFFQKVKQQQSASNSSLPA
;
A
#
# COMPACT_ATOMS: atom_id res chain seq x y z
N MET A 1 1.27 24.88 6.36
CA MET A 1 2.20 23.78 6.69
C MET A 1 1.40 22.53 6.98
N VAL A 2 1.19 21.62 6.01
CA VAL A 2 0.77 20.22 6.26
C VAL A 2 1.29 19.35 5.11
N SER A 3 2.60 19.08 5.05
CA SER A 3 3.19 18.30 3.94
C SER A 3 3.61 16.87 4.33
N HIS A 4 3.41 16.45 5.59
CA HIS A 4 3.89 15.15 6.07
C HIS A 4 3.15 13.92 5.51
N ASN A 5 1.97 14.09 4.89
CA ASN A 5 1.21 12.98 4.31
C ASN A 5 1.55 12.72 2.82
N SER A 6 2.05 13.73 2.10
CA SER A 6 2.24 13.63 0.63
C SER A 6 3.45 12.77 0.25
N GLU A 7 4.56 12.87 0.98
CA GLU A 7 5.78 12.08 0.73
C GLU A 7 5.55 10.58 0.91
N PHE A 8 4.82 10.22 1.98
CA PHE A 8 4.47 8.82 2.26
C PHE A 8 3.53 8.27 1.19
N THR A 9 2.50 9.04 0.84
CA THR A 9 1.54 8.69 -0.22
C THR A 9 2.27 8.49 -1.55
N ARG A 10 3.22 9.37 -1.90
CA ARG A 10 4.00 9.24 -3.13
C ARG A 10 4.88 7.98 -3.14
N LYS A 11 5.57 7.69 -2.02
CA LYS A 11 6.39 6.47 -1.88
C LYS A 11 5.55 5.20 -1.99
N LEU A 12 4.41 5.18 -1.33
CA LEU A 12 3.49 4.05 -1.37
C LEU A 12 2.92 3.87 -2.78
N ARG A 13 2.54 4.94 -3.48
CA ARG A 13 2.09 4.87 -4.89
C ARG A 13 3.16 4.23 -5.78
N ALA A 14 4.40 4.71 -5.65
CA ALA A 14 5.53 4.16 -6.40
C ALA A 14 5.80 2.68 -6.07
N ALA A 15 5.73 2.31 -4.78
CA ALA A 15 5.91 0.93 -4.35
C ALA A 15 4.80 0.00 -4.85
N VAL A 16 3.54 0.47 -4.84
CA VAL A 16 2.40 -0.27 -5.39
C VAL A 16 2.59 -0.53 -6.87
N ARG A 17 2.92 0.51 -7.65
CA ARG A 17 3.19 0.38 -9.09
C ARG A 17 4.30 -0.63 -9.36
N ALA A 18 5.47 -0.45 -8.73
CA ALA A 18 6.60 -1.35 -8.90
C ALA A 18 6.26 -2.80 -8.53
N LYS A 19 5.45 -3.02 -7.48
CA LYS A 19 5.04 -4.36 -7.07
C LYS A 19 4.11 -5.03 -8.09
N ILE A 20 3.27 -4.27 -8.77
CA ILE A 20 2.37 -4.82 -9.79
C ILE A 20 3.16 -5.10 -11.09
N GLU A 21 4.06 -4.20 -11.48
CA GLU A 21 5.00 -4.41 -12.61
C GLU A 21 5.87 -5.67 -12.40
N GLU A 22 6.25 -5.99 -11.16
CA GLU A 22 6.99 -7.23 -10.80
C GLU A 22 6.20 -8.51 -11.15
N TYR A 23 4.87 -8.45 -11.16
CA TYR A 23 4.02 -9.58 -11.59
C TYR A 23 3.86 -9.67 -13.11
N GLY A 24 4.49 -8.78 -13.88
CA GLY A 24 4.34 -8.71 -15.34
C GLY A 24 2.98 -8.18 -15.78
N ILE A 25 2.29 -7.45 -14.90
CA ILE A 25 1.00 -6.83 -15.18
C ILE A 25 1.27 -5.40 -15.63
N ASP A 26 0.72 -5.02 -16.78
CA ASP A 26 0.80 -3.64 -17.27
C ASP A 26 -0.03 -2.73 -16.35
N VAL A 27 0.63 -1.72 -15.77
CA VAL A 27 0.03 -0.83 -14.78
C VAL A 27 -0.25 0.52 -15.42
N ASP A 28 -1.53 0.82 -15.59
CA ASP A 28 -1.98 2.19 -15.85
C ASP A 28 -1.88 3.06 -14.59
N ASP A 29 -1.77 4.37 -14.78
CA ASP A 29 -1.67 5.33 -13.69
C ASP A 29 -2.91 5.38 -12.78
N GLU A 30 -4.05 4.82 -13.21
CA GLU A 30 -5.30 4.71 -12.44
C GLU A 30 -5.26 3.62 -11.36
N LEU A 31 -4.59 2.48 -11.59
CA LEU A 31 -4.61 1.35 -10.65
C LEU A 31 -3.92 1.69 -9.30
N PRO A 32 -2.75 2.36 -9.27
CA PRO A 32 -2.14 2.83 -8.04
C PRO A 32 -3.03 3.84 -7.29
N ASP A 33 -3.73 4.71 -8.01
CA ASP A 33 -4.65 5.70 -7.42
C ASP A 33 -5.89 5.03 -6.84
N TYR A 34 -6.40 3.98 -7.49
CA TYR A 34 -7.48 3.17 -6.97
C TYR A 34 -7.11 2.43 -5.67
N VAL A 35 -5.91 1.85 -5.61
CA VAL A 35 -5.37 1.22 -4.38
C VAL A 35 -5.23 2.25 -3.25
N MET A 36 -4.75 3.46 -3.55
CA MET A 36 -4.66 4.56 -2.59
C MET A 36 -6.01 4.88 -1.95
N ILE A 37 -7.06 5.02 -2.77
CA ILE A 37 -8.42 5.30 -2.31
C ILE A 37 -8.94 4.16 -1.43
N MET A 38 -8.70 2.89 -1.81
CA MET A 38 -9.10 1.75 -0.98
C MET A 38 -8.47 1.76 0.41
N VAL A 39 -7.18 2.09 0.50
CA VAL A 39 -6.48 2.13 1.78
C VAL A 39 -6.91 3.35 2.60
N GLY A 40 -7.10 4.51 1.96
CA GLY A 40 -7.68 5.69 2.60
C GLY A 40 -9.04 5.39 3.23
N ASN A 41 -9.85 4.57 2.55
CA ASN A 41 -11.16 4.11 3.02
C ASN A 41 -11.10 2.96 4.04
N LYS A 42 -9.92 2.53 4.47
CA LYS A 42 -9.71 1.42 5.42
C LYS A 42 -10.46 0.14 5.02
N LYS A 43 -10.53 -0.18 3.72
CA LYS A 43 -11.17 -1.43 3.26
C LYS A 43 -10.47 -2.65 3.84
N ASP A 44 -11.26 -3.68 4.19
CA ASP A 44 -10.74 -4.97 4.64
C ASP A 44 -9.98 -5.71 3.54
N LYS A 45 -9.03 -6.56 3.96
CA LYS A 45 -8.25 -7.45 3.07
C LYS A 45 -9.13 -8.20 2.09
N THR A 46 -10.22 -8.80 2.57
CA THR A 46 -11.13 -9.60 1.74
C THR A 46 -11.75 -8.76 0.62
N ARG A 47 -12.18 -7.54 0.93
CA ARG A 47 -12.79 -6.64 -0.05
C ARG A 47 -11.76 -6.14 -1.07
N MET A 48 -10.54 -5.81 -0.62
CA MET A 48 -9.45 -5.48 -1.53
C MET A 48 -9.09 -6.66 -2.44
N LYS A 49 -9.10 -7.91 -1.92
CA LYS A 49 -8.87 -9.10 -2.73
C LYS A 49 -9.94 -9.27 -3.80
N THR A 50 -11.21 -9.05 -3.48
CA THR A 50 -12.30 -9.13 -4.47
C THR A 50 -12.18 -8.04 -5.53
N ASP A 51 -12.02 -6.78 -5.11
CA ASP A 51 -12.00 -5.64 -6.02
C ASP A 51 -10.75 -5.66 -6.93
N LEU A 52 -9.59 -6.06 -6.38
CA LEU A 52 -8.34 -6.15 -7.15
C LEU A 52 -8.23 -7.43 -7.98
N LYS A 53 -9.11 -8.43 -7.79
CA LYS A 53 -9.10 -9.69 -8.56
C LYS A 53 -9.25 -9.44 -10.05
N LEU A 54 -10.05 -8.45 -10.43
CA LEU A 54 -10.29 -8.09 -11.82
C LEU A 54 -9.05 -7.48 -12.50
N PHE A 55 -8.12 -6.92 -11.74
CA PHE A 55 -6.90 -6.29 -12.24
C PHE A 55 -5.68 -7.22 -12.12
N LEU A 56 -5.54 -7.90 -10.98
CA LEU A 56 -4.35 -8.67 -10.63
C LEU A 56 -4.54 -10.19 -10.77
N GLY A 57 -5.76 -10.66 -11.05
CA GLY A 57 -6.07 -12.07 -11.24
C GLY A 57 -5.66 -12.92 -10.04
N ASP A 58 -4.79 -13.91 -10.27
CA ASP A 58 -4.31 -14.82 -9.24
C ASP A 58 -3.24 -14.21 -8.34
N ASN A 59 -2.54 -13.17 -8.80
CA ASN A 59 -1.54 -12.44 -8.01
C ASN A 59 -2.16 -11.55 -6.92
N THR A 60 -3.48 -11.35 -6.97
CA THR A 60 -4.21 -10.46 -6.06
C THR A 60 -4.01 -10.80 -4.60
N THR A 61 -4.05 -12.09 -4.25
CA THR A 61 -3.90 -12.53 -2.85
C THR A 61 -2.52 -12.15 -2.31
N SER A 62 -1.47 -12.47 -3.08
CA SER A 62 -0.08 -12.14 -2.77
C SER A 62 0.13 -10.63 -2.67
N PHE A 63 -0.45 -9.86 -3.59
CA PHE A 63 -0.37 -8.40 -3.57
C PHE A 63 -1.03 -7.79 -2.34
N VAL A 64 -2.26 -8.20 -1.99
CA VAL A 64 -2.97 -7.65 -0.82
C VAL A 64 -2.24 -8.01 0.48
N GLU A 65 -1.69 -9.22 0.59
CA GLU A 65 -0.91 -9.61 1.76
C GLU A 65 0.38 -8.80 1.90
N TRP A 66 1.09 -8.60 0.79
CA TRP A 66 2.24 -7.70 0.75
C TRP A 66 1.87 -6.27 1.15
N LEU A 67 0.76 -5.74 0.62
CA LEU A 67 0.32 -4.37 0.86
C LEU A 67 0.07 -4.14 2.35
N PHE A 68 -0.70 -5.00 2.99
CA PHE A 68 -0.96 -4.90 4.43
C PHE A 68 0.31 -5.09 5.26
N GLY A 69 1.21 -5.99 4.86
CA GLY A 69 2.52 -6.14 5.50
C GLY A 69 3.40 -4.89 5.38
N PHE A 70 3.38 -4.24 4.21
CA PHE A 70 4.07 -2.98 3.95
C PHE A 70 3.55 -1.87 4.88
N PHE A 71 2.23 -1.72 4.99
CA PHE A 71 1.64 -0.74 5.92
C PHE A 71 2.00 -0.99 7.38
N GLN A 72 1.99 -2.25 7.83
CA GLN A 72 2.38 -2.58 9.21
C GLN A 72 3.84 -2.20 9.49
N LYS A 73 4.76 -2.53 8.56
CA LYS A 73 6.18 -2.15 8.68
C LYS A 73 6.36 -0.65 8.77
N VAL A 74 5.70 0.12 7.90
CA VAL A 74 5.77 1.59 7.92
C VAL A 74 5.22 2.15 9.23
N LYS A 75 4.06 1.66 9.68
CA LYS A 75 3.47 2.10 10.95
C LYS A 75 4.42 1.84 12.12
N GLN A 76 5.09 0.70 12.12
CA GLN A 76 6.05 0.33 13.15
C GLN A 76 7.33 1.18 13.12
N GLN A 77 7.79 1.59 11.93
CA GLN A 77 8.92 2.53 11.80
C GLN A 77 8.56 3.95 12.27
N GLN A 78 7.33 4.41 12.07
CA GLN A 78 6.87 5.71 12.57
C GLN A 78 6.74 5.75 14.11
N SER A 79 6.34 4.65 14.74
CA SER A 79 6.24 4.58 16.20
C SER A 79 7.60 4.35 16.89
N ALA A 80 8.55 3.67 16.25
CA ALA A 80 9.89 3.45 16.80
C ALA A 80 10.72 4.74 16.98
N SER A 81 10.45 5.78 16.17
CA SER A 81 11.10 7.09 16.29
C SER A 81 10.67 7.92 17.51
N ASN A 82 9.62 7.52 18.24
CA ASN A 82 9.10 8.26 19.42
C ASN A 82 9.44 7.61 20.77
N SER A 83 10.17 6.49 20.80
CA SER A 83 10.54 5.80 22.04
C SER A 83 12.05 5.66 22.16
N SER A 84 12.73 6.78 22.39
CA SER A 84 14.03 6.81 23.05
C SER A 84 13.94 7.73 24.26
N LEU A 85 13.46 7.15 25.37
CA LEU A 85 13.76 7.63 26.70
C LEU A 85 14.45 6.45 27.42
N PRO A 86 15.77 6.46 27.57
CA PRO A 86 16.41 5.59 28.53
C PRO A 86 16.04 6.11 29.94
N ALA A 87 15.64 5.17 30.79
CA ALA A 87 15.42 5.38 32.22
C ALA A 87 16.72 5.79 32.95
#